data_AF-A0A955I448-F1
#
_entry.id   AF-A0A955I448-F1
#
_cell.length_a   1.000
_cell.length_b   1.000
_cell.length_c   1.000
_cell.angle_alpha   90.00
_cell.angle_beta   90.00
_cell.angle_gamma   90.00
#
_symmetry.space_group_name_H-M   'P 1'
#
loop_
_entity.id
_entity.type
_entity.pdbx_description
1 polymer ?
#
loop_
_entity_poly.entity_id
_entity_poly.type
_entity_poly.pdbx_seq_one_letter_code
_entity_poly.pdbx_strand_id
1 'polypeptide(L)'
;MNGTVMVNTYPNTDFSIERVESFPLHIKNGRVLNNANFPEGFQKIYQMVFEHEGEVMVREIGFGLNSAISTEHPLSDVNFHERKHGIHLSLGKKHGIYGKKLPKTMLQRYHIDLFIDLDRVETPEHGVIFQQKQE
;
A
#
# COMPACT_ATOMS: atom_id res chain seq x y z
N MET A 1 -4.66 1.82 12.79
CA MET A 1 -3.55 0.84 12.64
C MET A 1 -2.26 1.45 13.17
N ASN A 2 -1.40 0.67 13.84
CA ASN A 2 -0.05 1.07 14.26
C ASN A 2 0.92 -0.04 13.86
N GLY A 3 2.16 0.30 13.53
CA GLY A 3 3.20 -0.69 13.25
C GLY A 3 4.18 -0.22 12.19
N THR A 4 4.99 -1.15 11.71
CA THR A 4 5.93 -0.95 10.61
C THR A 4 5.72 -2.06 9.60
N VAL A 5 5.80 -1.72 8.32
CA VAL A 5 5.74 -2.69 7.23
C VAL A 5 6.86 -2.40 6.24
N MET A 6 7.41 -3.44 5.62
CA MET A 6 8.43 -3.30 4.59
C MET A 6 7.77 -3.18 3.22
N VAL A 7 8.13 -2.15 2.46
CA VAL A 7 7.60 -1.89 1.10
C VAL A 7 8.72 -2.03 0.11
N ASN A 8 8.49 -2.72 -1.01
CA ASN A 8 9.50 -2.91 -2.05
C ASN A 8 8.99 -2.59 -3.46
N THR A 9 7.71 -2.28 -3.62
CA THR A 9 7.14 -1.94 -4.93
C THR A 9 5.97 -0.98 -4.79
N TYR A 10 5.89 0.01 -5.67
CA TYR A 10 4.82 1.02 -5.72
C TYR A 10 4.70 1.60 -7.16
N PRO A 11 3.55 2.19 -7.53
CA PRO A 11 3.43 2.93 -8.78
C PRO A 11 4.12 4.29 -8.68
N ASN A 12 4.87 4.68 -9.71
CA ASN A 12 5.46 6.01 -9.82
C ASN A 12 4.46 7.04 -10.41
N THR A 13 4.90 8.29 -10.57
CA THR A 13 4.06 9.38 -11.09
C THR A 13 3.65 9.23 -12.56
N ASP A 14 4.33 8.35 -13.30
CA ASP A 14 4.03 8.02 -14.70
C ASP A 14 3.17 6.76 -14.83
N PHE A 15 2.51 6.34 -13.73
CA PHE A 15 1.69 5.13 -13.63
C PHE A 15 2.44 3.84 -13.97
N SER A 16 3.77 3.86 -13.94
CA SER A 16 4.62 2.68 -14.11
C SER A 16 5.00 2.12 -12.75
N ILE A 17 5.31 0.82 -12.67
CA ILE A 17 5.70 0.20 -11.42
C ILE A 17 7.20 0.42 -11.17
N GLU A 18 7.53 0.85 -9.95
CA GLU A 18 8.89 0.99 -9.45
C GLU A 18 9.15 -0.07 -8.39
N ARG A 19 10.23 -0.84 -8.58
CA ARG A 19 10.72 -1.84 -7.61
C ARG A 19 12.04 -1.37 -7.04
N VAL A 20 12.14 -1.41 -5.72
CA VAL A 20 13.27 -0.88 -4.95
C VAL A 20 13.71 -1.89 -3.89
N GLU A 21 14.85 -1.63 -3.25
CA GLU A 21 15.18 -2.31 -2.00
C GLU A 21 14.13 -2.02 -0.94
N SER A 22 13.78 -3.04 -0.16
CA SER A 22 12.73 -2.96 0.85
C SER A 22 13.03 -1.87 1.88
N PHE A 23 12.10 -0.94 2.07
CA PHE A 23 12.23 0.15 3.03
C PHE A 23 11.08 0.15 4.05
N PRO A 24 11.30 0.67 5.27
CA PRO A 24 10.28 0.65 6.31
C PRO A 24 9.27 1.79 6.13
N LEU A 25 7.99 1.43 6.18
CA LEU A 25 6.85 2.34 6.27
C LEU A 25 6.31 2.33 7.69
N HIS A 26 6.59 3.39 8.46
CA HIS A 26 6.13 3.52 9.85
C HIS A 26 4.72 4.10 9.90
N ILE A 27 3.82 3.44 10.63
CA ILE A 27 2.41 3.79 10.68
C ILE A 27 1.99 4.05 12.13
N LYS A 28 1.41 5.23 12.38
CA LYS A 28 0.89 5.63 13.69
C LYS A 28 -0.54 6.16 13.54
N ASN A 29 -1.48 5.56 14.28
CA ASN A 29 -2.89 5.92 14.23
C ASN A 29 -3.46 5.96 12.80
N GLY A 30 -3.03 5.02 11.95
CA GLY A 30 -3.41 4.91 10.54
C GLY A 30 -2.68 5.86 9.60
N ARG A 31 -1.79 6.73 10.09
CA ARG A 31 -1.00 7.66 9.29
C ARG A 31 0.38 7.09 9.00
N VAL A 32 0.82 7.17 7.76
CA VAL A 32 2.22 6.98 7.41
C VAL A 32 3.02 8.16 7.93
N LEU A 33 4.09 7.89 8.67
CA LEU A 33 5.02 8.91 9.14
C LEU A 33 6.04 9.22 8.03
N ASN A 34 6.33 10.50 7.81
CA ASN A 34 7.37 10.91 6.87
C ASN A 34 8.72 10.36 7.32
N ASN A 35 9.56 9.97 6.35
CA ASN A 35 10.90 9.47 6.59
C ASN A 35 11.84 10.02 5.51
N ALA A 36 12.91 10.70 5.92
CA ALA A 36 13.89 11.26 5.00
C ALA A 36 14.63 10.21 4.15
N ASN A 37 14.57 8.93 4.55
CA ASN A 37 15.22 7.81 3.87
C ASN A 37 14.26 7.05 2.93
N PHE A 38 13.09 7.61 2.61
CA PHE A 38 12.27 7.02 1.55
C PHE A 38 13.01 7.05 0.21
N PRO A 39 12.82 6.04 -0.65
CA PRO A 39 13.24 6.12 -2.05
C PRO A 39 12.70 7.40 -2.69
N GLU A 40 13.47 8.01 -3.59
CA GLU A 40 13.13 9.31 -4.18
C GLU A 40 11.74 9.31 -4.84
N GLY A 41 11.42 8.25 -5.59
CA GLY A 41 10.11 8.05 -6.21
C GLY A 41 8.98 8.02 -5.17
N PHE A 42 9.18 7.27 -4.09
CA PHE A 42 8.20 7.20 -3.00
C PHE A 42 8.06 8.51 -2.22
N GLN A 43 9.16 9.24 -1.99
CA GLN A 43 9.12 10.55 -1.32
C GLN A 43 8.25 11.55 -2.09
N LYS A 44 8.32 11.54 -3.43
CA LYS A 44 7.46 12.37 -4.30
C LYS A 44 5.99 12.00 -4.13
N ILE A 45 5.67 10.71 -4.08
CA ILE A 45 4.30 10.22 -3.85
C ILE A 45 3.78 10.66 -2.48
N TYR A 46 4.58 10.45 -1.43
CA TYR A 46 4.22 10.86 -0.07
C TYR A 46 3.90 12.36 -0.02
N GLN A 47 4.78 13.18 -0.58
CA GLN A 47 4.63 14.63 -0.59
C GLN A 47 3.38 15.06 -1.37
N MET A 48 3.13 14.47 -2.54
CA MET A 48 1.94 14.75 -3.35
C MET A 48 0.64 14.44 -2.60
N VAL A 49 0.55 13.30 -1.92
CA VAL A 49 -0.64 12.95 -1.12
C VAL A 49 -0.76 13.91 0.07
N PHE A 50 0.35 14.20 0.75
CA PHE A 50 0.38 15.09 1.91
C PHE A 50 -0.06 16.52 1.56
N GLU A 51 0.38 17.08 0.43
CA GLU A 51 0.02 18.44 0.00
C GLU A 51 -1.49 18.59 -0.26
N HIS A 52 -2.12 17.56 -0.81
CA HIS A 52 -3.53 17.61 -1.16
C HIS A 52 -4.47 17.14 -0.04
N GLU A 53 -4.04 16.17 0.77
CA GLU A 53 -4.89 15.56 1.80
C GLU A 53 -4.47 15.96 3.23
N GLY A 54 -3.34 16.63 3.43
CA GLY A 54 -2.79 17.07 4.72
C GLY A 54 -2.18 15.96 5.58
N GLU A 55 -2.41 14.70 5.21
CA GLU A 55 -1.90 13.50 5.87
C GLU A 55 -1.94 12.32 4.90
N VAL A 56 -1.00 11.39 5.05
CA VAL A 56 -0.96 10.16 4.23
C VAL A 56 -1.56 9.03 5.05
N MET A 57 -2.79 8.64 4.73
CA MET A 57 -3.52 7.60 5.47
C MET A 57 -3.32 6.22 4.83
N VAL A 58 -3.16 5.20 5.67
CA VAL A 58 -3.40 3.81 5.28
C VAL A 58 -4.90 3.60 5.16
N ARG A 59 -5.32 3.11 4.01
CA ARG A 59 -6.72 3.00 3.62
C ARG A 59 -7.23 1.57 3.69
N GLU A 60 -6.49 0.67 3.07
CA GLU A 60 -6.91 -0.70 2.76
C GLU A 60 -5.72 -1.64 2.92
N ILE A 61 -6.03 -2.88 3.29
CA ILE A 61 -5.12 -4.02 3.23
C ILE A 61 -5.79 -5.06 2.35
N GLY A 62 -5.05 -5.60 1.39
CA GLY A 62 -5.55 -6.58 0.45
C GLY A 62 -4.65 -7.81 0.37
N PHE A 63 -5.29 -8.96 0.18
CA PHE A 63 -4.65 -10.25 -0.01
C PHE A 63 -4.90 -10.71 -1.45
N GLY A 64 -3.86 -10.78 -2.25
CA GLY A 64 -3.90 -11.41 -3.55
C GLY A 64 -3.80 -12.92 -3.40
N LEU A 65 -4.73 -13.65 -4.02
CA LEU A 65 -4.86 -15.11 -3.88
C LEU A 65 -4.47 -15.89 -5.13
N ASN A 66 -4.04 -15.20 -6.20
CA ASN A 66 -3.72 -15.85 -7.46
C ASN A 66 -2.27 -16.35 -7.48
N SER A 67 -2.09 -17.64 -7.21
CA SER A 67 -0.77 -18.29 -7.19
C SER A 67 -0.14 -18.47 -8.57
N ALA A 68 -0.88 -18.34 -9.68
CA ALA A 68 -0.31 -18.41 -11.02
C ALA A 68 0.54 -17.17 -11.35
N ILE A 69 0.47 -16.16 -10.50
CA ILE A 69 1.08 -14.87 -10.67
C ILE A 69 1.95 -14.55 -9.45
N SER A 70 3.25 -14.38 -9.66
CA SER A 70 4.22 -14.13 -8.58
C SER A 70 5.20 -13.01 -8.94
N THR A 71 5.90 -12.48 -7.93
CA THR A 71 6.98 -11.51 -8.15
C THR A 71 8.09 -12.02 -9.09
N GLU A 72 8.22 -13.34 -9.25
CA GLU A 72 9.18 -14.01 -10.14
C GLU A 72 8.65 -14.19 -11.56
N HIS A 73 7.33 -14.08 -11.75
CA HIS A 73 6.64 -14.17 -13.03
C HIS A 73 5.73 -12.95 -13.28
N PRO A 74 6.31 -11.75 -13.50
CA PRO A 74 5.54 -10.54 -13.75
C PRO A 74 4.74 -10.60 -15.06
N LEU A 75 3.48 -10.16 -15.03
CA LEU A 75 2.76 -9.75 -16.24
C LEU A 75 3.18 -8.31 -16.57
N SER A 76 3.07 -7.97 -17.85
CA SER A 76 3.43 -6.66 -18.39
C SER A 76 2.45 -5.52 -18.04
N ASP A 77 1.34 -5.80 -17.35
CA ASP A 77 0.29 -4.83 -17.02
C ASP A 77 0.49 -4.26 -15.60
N VAL A 78 0.33 -2.96 -15.43
CA VAL A 78 0.39 -2.25 -14.12
C VAL A 78 -0.60 -2.85 -13.10
N ASN A 79 -1.75 -3.35 -13.57
CA ASN A 79 -2.75 -4.01 -12.73
C ASN A 79 -2.34 -5.43 -12.27
N PHE A 80 -1.15 -5.89 -12.67
CA PHE A 80 -0.58 -7.19 -12.28
C PHE A 80 -0.42 -7.31 -10.78
N HIS A 81 0.12 -6.27 -10.16
CA HIS A 81 0.56 -6.36 -8.79
C HIS A 81 -0.64 -6.49 -7.82
N GLU A 82 -1.79 -5.89 -8.13
CA GLU A 82 -3.02 -6.07 -7.34
C GLU A 82 -3.51 -7.53 -7.31
N ARG A 83 -3.20 -8.29 -8.37
CA ARG A 83 -3.70 -9.65 -8.58
C ARG A 83 -2.69 -10.73 -8.17
N LYS A 84 -1.43 -10.40 -7.95
CA LYS A 84 -0.39 -11.37 -7.60
C LYS A 84 -0.63 -11.98 -6.23
N HIS A 85 -0.24 -13.24 -6.04
CA HIS A 85 -0.22 -13.82 -4.70
C HIS A 85 0.68 -12.98 -3.79
N GLY A 86 0.13 -12.44 -2.72
CA GLY A 86 0.85 -11.54 -1.82
C GLY A 86 -0.05 -10.55 -1.11
N ILE A 87 0.57 -9.54 -0.51
CA ILE A 87 -0.12 -8.55 0.32
C ILE A 87 0.14 -7.16 -0.25
N HIS A 88 -0.90 -6.35 -0.31
CA HIS A 88 -0.78 -4.94 -0.63
C HIS A 88 -1.46 -4.07 0.43
N LEU A 89 -1.01 -2.84 0.51
CA LEU A 89 -1.54 -1.79 1.36
C LEU A 89 -1.79 -0.56 0.50
N SER A 90 -2.97 0.04 0.61
CA SER A 90 -3.32 1.23 -0.17
C SER A 90 -3.20 2.51 0.65
N LEU A 91 -2.67 3.57 0.04
CA LEU A 91 -2.62 4.92 0.61
C LEU A 91 -3.76 5.81 0.09
N GLY A 92 -4.14 6.78 0.93
CA GLY A 92 -5.13 7.81 0.67
C GLY A 92 -6.31 7.77 1.64
N LYS A 93 -7.09 8.84 1.73
CA LYS A 93 -8.28 8.86 2.61
C LYS A 93 -9.39 7.95 2.06
N LYS A 94 -10.13 7.24 2.93
CA LYS A 94 -11.34 6.46 2.56
C LYS A 94 -12.61 7.33 2.62
N HIS A 95 -13.52 7.21 1.66
CA HIS A 95 -14.82 7.89 1.59
C HIS A 95 -15.75 7.10 2.49
N GLY A 96 -16.51 7.81 3.32
CA GLY A 96 -17.64 7.21 4.01
C GLY A 96 -18.68 6.79 2.99
N ILE A 97 -18.79 5.50 2.69
CA ILE A 97 -19.97 4.92 2.01
C ILE A 97 -21.22 5.16 2.88
N TYR A 98 -21.04 5.36 4.19
CA TYR A 98 -22.00 6.03 5.08
C TYR A 98 -21.60 7.50 5.27
N GLY A 99 -21.96 8.34 4.31
CA GLY A 99 -21.63 9.76 4.33
C GLY A 99 -22.40 10.50 5.44
N LYS A 100 -21.72 10.88 6.52
CA LYS A 100 -22.03 12.18 7.12
C LYS A 100 -21.90 13.23 6.00
N LYS A 101 -22.79 14.22 5.97
CA LYS A 101 -22.77 15.34 4.99
C LYS A 101 -21.45 16.11 5.09
N LEU A 102 -20.38 15.55 4.56
CA LEU A 102 -19.10 16.22 4.43
C LEU A 102 -19.20 17.17 3.23
N PRO A 103 -18.58 18.36 3.31
CA PRO A 103 -18.52 19.29 2.20
C PRO A 103 -17.93 18.60 0.96
N LYS A 104 -18.52 18.85 -0.22
CA LYS A 104 -18.11 18.29 -1.52
C LYS A 104 -16.64 18.57 -1.91
N THR A 105 -15.92 19.38 -1.14
CA THR A 105 -14.52 19.72 -1.33
C THR A 105 -13.53 18.69 -0.75
N MET A 106 -13.98 17.78 0.12
CA MET A 106 -13.19 16.63 0.58
C MET A 106 -13.23 15.50 -0.46
N LEU A 107 -12.77 15.80 -1.67
CA LEU A 107 -12.61 14.83 -2.74
C LEU A 107 -11.48 13.87 -2.36
N GLN A 108 -11.76 12.56 -2.33
CA GLN A 108 -10.69 11.58 -2.43
C GLN A 108 -9.92 11.81 -3.72
N ARG A 109 -8.61 12.00 -3.60
CA ARG A 109 -7.74 12.16 -4.76
C ARG A 109 -6.85 10.96 -4.98
N TYR A 110 -6.56 10.18 -3.94
CA TYR A 110 -5.58 9.11 -4.00
C TYR A 110 -6.11 7.75 -3.56
N HIS A 111 -5.78 6.75 -4.38
CA HIS A 111 -5.77 5.34 -4.06
C HIS A 111 -4.48 4.81 -4.66
N ILE A 112 -3.47 4.57 -3.83
CA ILE A 112 -2.13 4.18 -4.28
C ILE A 112 -1.76 2.87 -3.63
N ASP A 113 -1.69 1.79 -4.40
CA ASP A 113 -1.37 0.46 -3.90
C ASP A 113 0.14 0.26 -3.77
N LEU A 114 0.57 -0.12 -2.57
CA LEU A 114 1.93 -0.49 -2.22
C LEU A 114 2.00 -1.99 -2.04
N PHE A 115 3.06 -2.62 -2.53
CA PHE A 115 3.28 -4.05 -2.32
C PHE A 115 4.27 -4.27 -1.18
N ILE A 116 3.84 -5.13 -0.27
CA ILE A 116 4.51 -5.39 0.97
C ILE A 116 5.47 -6.57 0.80
N ASP A 117 6.68 -6.40 1.31
CA ASP A 117 7.68 -7.46 1.42
C ASP A 117 7.40 -8.31 2.67
N LEU A 118 6.46 -9.24 2.57
CA LEU A 118 6.00 -10.06 3.69
C LEU A 118 5.44 -11.40 3.21
N ASP A 119 5.86 -12.48 3.86
CA ASP A 119 5.42 -13.84 3.51
C ASP A 119 4.20 -14.31 4.29
N ARG A 120 3.89 -13.71 5.46
CA ARG A 120 2.91 -14.24 6.40
C ARG A 120 2.21 -13.14 7.17
N VAL A 121 0.88 -13.28 7.32
CA VAL A 121 0.08 -12.49 8.24
C VAL A 121 -0.56 -13.42 9.25
N GLU A 122 -0.46 -13.03 10.51
CA GLU A 122 -1.05 -13.75 11.62
C GLU A 122 -1.70 -12.78 12.62
N THR A 123 -2.63 -13.31 13.40
CA THR A 123 -3.23 -12.60 14.53
C THR A 123 -3.06 -13.44 15.78
N PRO A 124 -2.93 -12.82 16.97
CA PRO A 124 -2.84 -13.58 18.22
C PRO A 124 -4.04 -14.51 18.46
N GLU A 125 -5.23 -14.09 18.03
CA GLU A 125 -6.48 -14.81 18.28
C GLU A 125 -6.77 -15.94 17.27
N HIS A 126 -6.37 -15.77 16.01
CA HIS A 126 -6.73 -16.70 14.93
C HIS A 126 -5.53 -17.42 14.29
N GLY A 127 -4.31 -17.15 14.76
CA GLY A 127 -3.09 -17.70 14.14
C GLY A 127 -2.89 -17.15 12.73
N VAL A 128 -2.42 -18.00 11.81
CA VAL A 128 -2.10 -17.61 10.42
C VAL A 128 -3.37 -17.33 9.64
N ILE A 129 -3.49 -16.12 9.10
CA ILE A 129 -4.61 -15.71 8.25
C ILE A 129 -4.23 -15.67 6.76
N PHE A 130 -2.94 -15.49 6.47
CA PHE A 130 -2.42 -15.51 5.12
C PHE A 130 -0.97 -15.99 5.12
N GLN A 131 -0.61 -16.82 4.15
CA GLN A 131 0.77 -17.19 3.91
C GLN A 131 1.03 -17.29 2.41
N GLN A 132 2.06 -16.61 1.94
CA GLN A 132 2.64 -16.81 0.63
C GLN A 132 3.35 -18.16 0.64
N LYS A 133 3.05 -19.01 -0.34
CA LYS A 133 3.70 -20.31 -0.49
C LYS A 133 5.17 -20.02 -0.81
N GLN A 134 6.09 -20.44 0.06
CA GLN A 134 7.50 -20.51 -0.30
C GLN A 134 7.65 -21.72 -1.22
N GLU A 135 8.26 -21.52 -2.39
CA GLU A 135 8.66 -22.63 -3.28
C GLU A 135 9.82 -23.44 -2.68
#